data_AF-A0A443YQN8-F1
#
_entry.id   AF-A0A443YQN8-F1
#
_cell.length_a   1.000
_cell.length_b   1.000
_cell.length_c   1.000
_cell.angle_alpha   90.00
_cell.angle_beta   90.00
_cell.angle_gamma   90.00
#
_symmetry.space_group_name_H-M   'P 1'
#
loop_
_entity.id
_entity.type
_entity.pdbx_description
1 polymer ?
#
loop_
_entity_poly.entity_id
_entity_poly.type
_entity_poly.pdbx_seq_one_letter_code
_entity_poly.pdbx_strand_id
1 'polypeptide(L)'
;MRKKVFGFPDRINEFVVDDTLFAHAYENTPDQKRALLKTCIARLYDCYGPRKDRSVQVSTNWRGGFNTVCRHEPVDFAVLLFDDTLLSSTRLLAGLVPAVACGVENILAVRMGGSAPWPPPVLAGLELAGQELVVDMDAGQWAELMHELCASGHSGVVIDLVEDGNHFSADGCVSGYCPKLSRTAVVWMDEGHLVDLDVLAFAHPDVAFTVYGANLPLPKGNFVYGGDNVQMFLEGIVDVAYAPVSLTEEALKSAKLVLGPGQEECWVWPDLHSEHFQLHRTALTLGA
;
A
#
# COMPACT_ATOMS: atom_id res chain seq x y z
N MET A 1 12.51 -28.35 14.12
CA MET A 1 13.25 -27.96 12.90
C MET A 1 13.59 -26.48 13.01
N ARG A 2 14.87 -26.09 12.89
CA ARG A 2 15.23 -24.67 12.74
C ARG A 2 14.62 -24.19 11.42
N LYS A 3 13.84 -23.12 11.44
CA LYS A 3 13.35 -22.43 10.24
C LYS A 3 14.60 -22.10 9.39
N LYS A 4 14.65 -22.53 8.14
CA LYS A 4 15.69 -22.04 7.23
C LYS A 4 15.48 -20.54 7.10
N VAL A 5 16.56 -19.77 7.18
CA VAL A 5 16.51 -18.33 6.89
C VAL A 5 16.21 -18.19 5.41
N PHE A 6 15.16 -17.43 5.08
CA PHE A 6 14.83 -17.13 3.69
C PHE A 6 15.80 -16.08 3.15
N GLY A 7 16.12 -16.19 1.87
CA GLY A 7 16.75 -15.15 1.07
C GLY A 7 16.19 -15.25 -0.35
N PHE A 8 16.03 -14.11 -1.01
CA PHE A 8 15.60 -14.09 -2.41
C PHE A 8 16.68 -14.71 -3.33
N PRO A 9 16.31 -15.23 -4.51
CA PRO A 9 17.28 -15.81 -5.45
C PRO A 9 18.37 -14.84 -5.88
N ASP A 10 19.64 -15.26 -5.89
CA ASP A 10 20.79 -14.38 -6.19
C ASP A 10 20.70 -13.66 -7.55
N ARG A 11 20.02 -14.26 -8.53
CA ARG A 11 19.85 -13.68 -9.88
C ARG A 11 19.12 -12.34 -9.88
N ILE A 12 18.33 -12.02 -8.85
CA ILE A 12 17.61 -10.74 -8.80
C ILE A 12 18.57 -9.54 -8.75
N ASN A 13 19.81 -9.76 -8.29
CA ASN A 13 20.84 -8.73 -8.20
C ASN A 13 21.22 -8.16 -9.57
N GLU A 14 20.95 -8.89 -10.66
CA GLU A 14 21.15 -8.41 -12.04
C GLU A 14 20.13 -7.33 -12.45
N PHE A 15 19.02 -7.23 -11.72
CA PHE A 15 17.90 -6.34 -12.01
C PHE A 15 17.76 -5.19 -10.99
N VAL A 16 18.69 -5.08 -10.04
CA VAL A 16 18.66 -4.06 -9.00
C VAL A 16 18.82 -2.67 -9.61
N VAL A 17 17.98 -1.75 -9.16
CA VAL A 17 18.01 -0.35 -9.58
C VAL A 17 19.24 0.34 -8.98
N ASP A 18 19.92 1.16 -9.78
CA ASP A 18 21.14 1.88 -9.38
C ASP A 18 20.87 2.90 -8.26
N ASP A 19 21.63 2.83 -7.16
CA ASP A 19 21.59 3.74 -6.01
C ASP A 19 21.69 5.23 -6.40
N THR A 20 22.39 5.55 -7.50
CA THR A 20 22.51 6.92 -7.99
C THR A 20 21.17 7.51 -8.42
N LEU A 21 20.21 6.68 -8.87
CA LEU A 21 18.85 7.12 -9.19
C LEU A 21 18.07 7.50 -7.92
N PHE A 22 18.22 6.74 -6.83
CA PHE A 22 17.62 7.05 -5.55
C PHE A 22 18.18 8.34 -4.96
N ALA A 23 19.51 8.48 -4.94
CA ALA A 23 20.18 9.68 -4.47
C ALA A 23 19.72 10.92 -5.26
N HIS A 24 19.68 10.84 -6.58
CA HIS A 24 19.22 11.92 -7.44
C HIS A 24 17.73 12.25 -7.19
N ALA A 25 16.86 11.25 -7.06
CA ALA A 25 15.44 11.47 -6.77
C ALA A 25 15.23 12.14 -5.40
N TYR A 26 15.98 11.71 -4.39
CA TYR A 26 15.93 12.26 -3.05
C TYR A 26 16.39 13.72 -3.00
N GLU A 27 17.54 14.04 -3.63
CA GLU A 27 18.11 15.39 -3.66
C GLU A 27 17.23 16.39 -4.41
N ASN A 28 16.59 15.95 -5.50
CA ASN A 28 15.71 16.79 -6.30
C ASN A 28 14.27 16.89 -5.75
N THR A 29 13.94 16.14 -4.68
CA THR A 29 12.64 16.26 -4.02
C THR A 29 12.68 17.37 -2.96
N PRO A 30 11.86 18.43 -3.08
CA PRO A 30 11.84 19.53 -2.11
C PRO A 30 11.58 19.07 -0.67
N ASP A 31 12.17 19.77 0.31
CA ASP A 31 12.06 19.46 1.75
C ASP A 31 10.63 19.27 2.23
N GLN A 32 9.72 20.15 1.81
CA GLN A 32 8.30 20.07 2.15
C GLN A 32 7.67 18.76 1.65
N LYS A 33 8.00 18.34 0.42
CA LYS A 33 7.50 17.10 -0.19
C LYS A 33 8.08 15.86 0.51
N ARG A 34 9.37 15.90 0.86
CA ARG A 34 10.00 14.84 1.67
C ARG A 34 9.36 14.73 3.06
N ALA A 35 9.00 15.86 3.67
CA ALA A 35 8.30 15.87 4.96
C ALA A 35 6.92 15.21 4.86
N LEU A 36 6.15 15.48 3.79
CA LEU A 36 4.86 14.82 3.54
C LEU A 36 5.01 13.30 3.41
N LEU A 37 5.99 12.82 2.64
CA LEU A 37 6.26 11.38 2.53
C LEU A 37 6.64 10.73 3.86
N LYS A 38 7.46 11.41 4.68
CA LYS A 38 7.81 10.95 6.03
C LYS A 38 6.57 10.89 6.94
N THR A 39 5.68 11.88 6.86
CA THR A 39 4.41 11.87 7.60
C THR A 39 3.52 10.72 7.17
N CYS A 40 3.40 10.46 5.87
CA CYS A 40 2.68 9.31 5.32
C CYS A 40 3.24 7.99 5.89
N ILE A 41 4.56 7.79 5.85
CA ILE A 41 5.23 6.61 6.43
C ILE A 41 4.92 6.48 7.93
N ALA A 42 5.08 7.55 8.70
CA ALA A 42 4.82 7.53 10.14
C ALA A 42 3.37 7.14 10.47
N ARG A 43 2.39 7.72 9.77
CA ARG A 43 0.98 7.40 9.95
C ARG A 43 0.65 5.97 9.54
N LEU A 44 1.26 5.45 8.47
CA LEU A 44 1.13 4.04 8.10
C LEU A 44 1.68 3.13 9.22
N TYR A 45 2.83 3.45 9.81
CA TYR A 45 3.32 2.72 10.99
C TYR A 45 2.33 2.78 12.17
N ASP A 46 1.67 3.91 12.40
CA ASP A 46 0.67 4.04 13.46
C ASP A 46 -0.60 3.21 13.17
N CYS A 47 -1.07 3.21 11.91
CA CYS A 47 -2.27 2.46 11.49
C CYS A 47 -2.07 0.94 11.55
N TYR A 48 -0.89 0.46 11.15
CA TYR A 48 -0.60 -0.97 11.11
C TYR A 48 0.06 -1.47 12.41
N GLY A 49 0.63 -0.54 13.18
CA GLY A 49 1.40 -0.77 14.40
C GLY A 49 2.73 -1.48 14.10
N PRO A 50 3.87 -1.05 14.68
CA PRO A 50 5.03 -1.94 14.71
C PRO A 50 4.65 -3.15 15.57
N ARG A 51 4.41 -4.31 14.94
CA ARG A 51 4.14 -5.55 15.66
C ARG A 51 5.44 -6.02 16.31
N LYS A 52 5.59 -5.74 17.61
CA LYS A 52 6.73 -6.19 18.41
C LYS A 52 6.74 -7.70 18.62
N ASP A 53 5.58 -8.34 18.49
CA ASP A 53 5.42 -9.76 18.70
C ASP A 53 5.77 -10.54 17.43
N ARG A 54 6.97 -11.16 17.43
CA ARG A 54 7.45 -11.99 16.31
C ARG A 54 6.66 -13.28 16.11
N SER A 55 5.99 -13.77 17.16
CA SER A 55 5.12 -14.93 17.09
C SER A 55 4.17 -14.90 18.29
N VAL A 56 2.88 -15.06 18.04
CA VAL A 56 1.86 -15.16 19.09
C VAL A 56 1.21 -16.54 19.00
N GLN A 57 0.90 -17.13 20.16
CA GLN A 57 0.12 -18.35 20.25
C GLN A 57 -1.03 -18.13 21.23
N VAL A 58 -2.26 -18.40 20.79
CA VAL A 58 -3.48 -18.28 21.58
C VAL A 58 -4.13 -19.65 21.69
N SER A 59 -4.34 -20.11 22.93
CA SER A 59 -5.08 -21.34 23.22
C SER A 59 -6.46 -20.99 23.78
N THR A 60 -7.52 -21.59 23.25
CA THR A 60 -8.90 -21.33 23.67
C THR A 60 -9.62 -22.64 23.92
N ASN A 61 -10.23 -22.77 25.10
CA ASN A 61 -11.10 -23.89 25.45
C ASN A 61 -12.55 -23.47 25.18
N TRP A 62 -13.24 -24.17 24.29
CA TRP A 62 -14.59 -23.83 23.89
C TRP A 62 -15.63 -24.57 24.72
N ARG A 63 -16.77 -23.92 24.95
CA ARG A 63 -17.92 -24.53 25.65
C ARG A 63 -18.42 -25.81 24.98
N GLY A 64 -18.13 -26.01 23.69
CA GLY A 64 -18.46 -27.20 22.92
C GLY A 64 -17.54 -28.41 23.18
N GLY A 65 -16.61 -28.35 24.15
CA GLY A 65 -15.78 -29.49 24.53
C GLY A 65 -14.55 -29.73 23.63
N PHE A 66 -14.15 -28.73 22.84
CA PHE A 66 -12.93 -28.77 22.02
C PHE A 66 -12.03 -27.57 22.32
N ASN A 67 -10.77 -27.69 21.94
CA ASN A 67 -9.74 -26.68 22.13
C ASN A 67 -9.23 -26.22 20.77
N THR A 68 -8.86 -24.95 20.69
CA THR A 68 -8.15 -24.39 19.54
C THR A 68 -6.81 -23.84 19.98
N VAL A 69 -5.78 -24.07 19.17
CA VAL A 69 -4.50 -23.37 19.30
C VAL A 69 -4.26 -22.63 17.99
N CYS A 70 -4.23 -21.31 18.05
CA CYS A 70 -3.92 -20.44 16.93
C CYS A 70 -2.50 -19.91 17.10
N ARG A 71 -1.68 -19.97 16.05
CA ARG A 71 -0.36 -19.36 16.01
C ARG A 71 -0.28 -18.44 14.79
N HIS A 72 0.28 -17.25 14.98
CA HIS A 72 0.63 -16.37 13.88
C HIS A 72 2.03 -15.80 14.05
N GLU A 73 2.75 -15.68 12.93
CA GLU A 73 4.10 -15.11 12.80
C GLU A 73 4.18 -14.38 11.45
N PRO A 74 5.09 -13.40 11.26
CA PRO A 74 5.28 -12.78 9.95
C PRO A 74 5.62 -13.82 8.87
N VAL A 75 5.17 -13.57 7.64
CA VAL A 75 5.57 -14.36 6.47
C VAL A 75 7.08 -14.23 6.23
N ASP A 76 7.67 -15.18 5.51
CA ASP A 76 9.11 -15.20 5.25
C ASP A 76 9.55 -14.09 4.30
N PHE A 77 8.68 -13.71 3.37
CA PHE A 77 8.91 -12.62 2.43
C PHE A 77 7.64 -11.88 2.01
N ALA A 78 7.80 -10.64 1.53
CA ALA A 78 6.76 -9.90 0.83
C ALA A 78 7.31 -9.35 -0.48
N VAL A 79 6.46 -9.30 -1.51
CA VAL A 79 6.76 -8.67 -2.78
C VAL A 79 5.75 -7.56 -3.02
N LEU A 80 6.23 -6.35 -3.30
CA LEU A 80 5.41 -5.24 -3.77
C LEU A 80 5.59 -5.12 -5.28
N LEU A 81 4.56 -5.45 -6.03
CA LEU A 81 4.56 -5.40 -7.49
C LEU A 81 3.82 -4.15 -7.97
N PHE A 82 4.42 -3.41 -8.90
CA PHE A 82 3.81 -2.23 -9.51
C PHE A 82 4.37 -2.01 -10.92
N ASP A 83 3.76 -1.14 -11.72
CA ASP A 83 4.19 -0.80 -13.07
C ASP A 83 4.48 0.70 -13.22
N ASP A 84 4.71 1.16 -14.45
CA ASP A 84 4.94 2.56 -14.77
C ASP A 84 3.70 3.45 -14.64
N THR A 85 2.52 2.87 -14.45
CA THR A 85 1.27 3.61 -14.24
C THR A 85 1.12 4.08 -12.79
N LEU A 86 1.83 3.46 -11.83
CA LEU A 86 1.82 3.88 -10.44
C LEU A 86 2.75 5.08 -10.20
N LEU A 87 2.19 6.29 -10.36
CA LEU A 87 2.94 7.55 -10.16
C LEU A 87 2.91 8.07 -8.71
N SER A 88 2.01 7.53 -7.88
CA SER A 88 1.77 7.98 -6.51
C SER A 88 2.66 7.25 -5.51
N SER A 89 3.65 7.97 -4.97
CA SER A 89 4.53 7.44 -3.93
C SER A 89 3.75 7.04 -2.67
N THR A 90 2.71 7.77 -2.29
CA THR A 90 1.96 7.51 -1.06
C THR A 90 1.13 6.22 -1.17
N ARG A 91 0.57 5.94 -2.36
CA ARG A 91 -0.11 4.66 -2.65
C ARG A 91 0.86 3.48 -2.69
N LEU A 92 2.06 3.69 -3.24
CA LEU A 92 3.14 2.70 -3.19
C LEU A 92 3.56 2.41 -1.73
N LEU A 93 3.78 3.46 -0.93
CA LEU A 93 4.13 3.36 0.48
C LEU A 93 3.03 2.64 1.29
N ALA A 94 1.76 2.88 0.98
CA ALA A 94 0.64 2.19 1.60
C ALA A 94 0.60 0.69 1.30
N GLY A 95 1.23 0.22 0.22
CA GLY A 95 1.44 -1.22 -0.02
C GLY A 95 2.70 -1.77 0.67
N LEU A 96 3.74 -0.95 0.77
CA LEU A 96 5.05 -1.32 1.30
C LEU A 96 5.12 -1.34 2.83
N VAL A 97 4.81 -0.19 3.46
CA VAL A 97 5.02 0.06 4.89
C VAL A 97 4.27 -0.95 5.77
N PRO A 98 3.05 -1.42 5.43
CA PRO A 98 2.40 -2.47 6.20
C PRO A 98 3.23 -3.75 6.34
N ALA A 99 3.97 -4.16 5.31
CA ALA A 99 4.86 -5.32 5.38
C ALA A 99 5.99 -5.11 6.39
N VAL A 100 6.60 -3.92 6.36
CA VAL A 100 7.67 -3.52 7.28
C VAL A 100 7.14 -3.45 8.72
N ALA A 101 5.98 -2.80 8.92
CA ALA A 101 5.33 -2.66 10.22
C ALA A 101 4.92 -4.01 10.82
N CYS A 102 4.55 -4.98 9.97
CA CYS A 102 4.24 -6.34 10.39
C CYS A 102 5.48 -7.21 10.66
N GLY A 103 6.69 -6.70 10.44
CA GLY A 103 7.94 -7.38 10.76
C GLY A 103 8.39 -8.41 9.72
N VAL A 104 7.96 -8.26 8.45
CA VAL A 104 8.51 -9.07 7.35
C VAL A 104 9.95 -8.66 7.11
N GLU A 105 10.89 -9.60 7.24
CA GLU A 105 12.33 -9.31 7.17
C GLU A 105 12.84 -9.21 5.71
N ASN A 106 12.20 -9.90 4.76
CA ASN A 106 12.62 -9.92 3.35
C ASN A 106 11.53 -9.29 2.48
N ILE A 107 11.74 -8.05 2.04
CA ILE A 107 10.78 -7.32 1.22
C ILE A 107 11.44 -6.95 -0.10
N LEU A 108 10.79 -7.27 -1.21
CA LEU A 108 11.24 -6.96 -2.56
C LEU A 108 10.23 -6.02 -3.22
N ALA A 109 10.68 -4.88 -3.72
CA ALA A 109 9.88 -4.01 -4.58
C ALA A 109 10.23 -4.30 -6.05
N VAL A 110 9.23 -4.73 -6.83
CA VAL A 110 9.37 -5.08 -8.24
C VAL A 110 8.59 -4.09 -9.08
N ARG A 111 9.29 -3.34 -9.91
CA ARG A 111 8.68 -2.61 -11.00
C ARG A 111 8.62 -3.50 -12.24
N MET A 112 7.42 -3.66 -12.80
CA MET A 112 7.15 -4.42 -14.02
C MET A 112 7.22 -3.52 -15.25
N GLY A 113 7.84 -4.00 -16.32
CA GLY A 113 7.75 -3.40 -17.64
C GLY A 113 8.63 -2.15 -17.87
N GLY A 114 9.78 -2.06 -17.16
CA GLY A 114 10.82 -1.01 -17.05
C GLY A 114 11.30 -0.19 -18.25
N SER A 115 10.46 0.13 -19.23
CA SER A 115 10.87 0.91 -20.41
C SER A 115 10.78 2.43 -20.18
N ALA A 116 9.90 2.90 -19.30
CA ALA A 116 9.77 4.31 -18.96
C ALA A 116 10.81 4.77 -17.91
N PRO A 117 11.14 6.07 -17.84
CA PRO A 117 11.91 6.62 -16.72
C PRO A 117 11.20 6.41 -15.39
N TRP A 118 11.95 6.16 -14.33
CA TRP A 118 11.40 6.06 -12.98
C TRP A 118 10.76 7.38 -12.53
N PRO A 119 9.54 7.36 -11.98
CA PRO A 119 8.95 8.56 -11.37
C PRO A 119 9.79 8.99 -10.16
N PRO A 120 10.35 10.21 -10.13
CA PRO A 120 11.19 10.65 -9.01
C PRO A 120 10.50 10.57 -7.64
N PRO A 121 9.20 10.90 -7.48
CA PRO A 121 8.52 10.75 -6.20
C PRO A 121 8.50 9.31 -5.69
N VAL A 122 8.35 8.31 -6.58
CA VAL A 122 8.33 6.89 -6.22
C VAL A 122 9.68 6.45 -5.66
N LEU A 123 10.78 6.80 -6.36
CA LEU A 123 12.14 6.52 -5.88
C LEU A 123 12.42 7.21 -4.55
N ALA A 124 12.04 8.49 -4.41
CA ALA A 124 12.22 9.22 -3.16
C ALA A 124 11.42 8.61 -1.99
N GLY A 125 10.22 8.08 -2.26
CA GLY A 125 9.43 7.34 -1.27
C GLY A 125 10.08 6.04 -0.83
N LEU A 126 10.53 5.22 -1.78
CA LEU A 126 11.25 3.97 -1.51
C LEU A 126 12.51 4.21 -0.67
N GLU A 127 13.31 5.23 -1.04
CA GLU A 127 14.49 5.66 -0.28
C GLU A 127 14.13 6.07 1.14
N LEU A 128 13.10 6.92 1.31
CA LEU A 128 12.64 7.38 2.63
C LEU A 128 12.07 6.25 3.49
N ALA A 129 11.51 5.21 2.89
CA ALA A 129 11.05 4.01 3.58
C ALA A 129 12.18 3.05 3.95
N GLY A 130 13.42 3.29 3.49
CA GLY A 130 14.56 2.41 3.70
C GLY A 130 14.44 1.09 2.94
N GLN A 131 13.77 1.09 1.78
CA GLN A 131 13.63 -0.12 0.97
C GLN A 131 14.94 -0.40 0.23
N GLU A 132 15.65 -1.45 0.64
CA GLU A 132 16.97 -1.79 0.10
C GLU A 132 16.91 -2.55 -1.23
N LEU A 133 15.93 -3.45 -1.38
CA LEU A 133 15.86 -4.33 -2.55
C LEU A 133 14.74 -3.88 -3.49
N VAL A 134 15.13 -3.15 -4.54
CA VAL A 134 14.25 -2.65 -5.59
C VAL A 134 14.79 -3.13 -6.94
N VAL A 135 13.94 -3.78 -7.73
CA VAL A 135 14.31 -4.35 -9.03
C VAL A 135 13.38 -3.89 -10.13
N ASP A 136 13.90 -3.84 -11.34
CA ASP A 136 13.14 -3.60 -12.56
C ASP A 136 13.14 -4.86 -13.42
N MET A 137 11.96 -5.45 -13.66
CA MET A 137 11.81 -6.75 -14.31
C MET A 137 10.80 -6.71 -15.44
N ASP A 138 11.05 -7.50 -16.48
CA ASP A 138 10.03 -7.83 -17.48
C ASP A 138 9.09 -8.95 -16.99
N ALA A 139 8.02 -9.19 -17.75
CA ALA A 139 7.02 -10.18 -17.39
C ALA A 139 7.55 -11.63 -17.36
N GLY A 140 8.57 -11.95 -18.16
CA GLY A 140 9.21 -13.26 -18.18
C GLY A 140 10.06 -13.48 -16.92
N GLN A 141 10.88 -12.50 -16.57
CA GLN A 141 11.70 -12.49 -15.35
C GLN A 141 10.83 -12.58 -14.09
N TRP A 142 9.72 -11.84 -14.07
CA TRP A 142 8.72 -11.93 -13.00
C TRP A 142 8.12 -13.33 -12.87
N ALA A 143 7.68 -13.93 -13.99
CA ALA A 143 7.10 -15.27 -13.98
C ALA A 143 8.09 -16.33 -13.47
N GLU A 144 9.35 -16.22 -13.87
CA GLU A 144 10.42 -17.09 -13.37
C GLU A 144 10.67 -16.90 -11.86
N LEU A 145 10.69 -15.67 -11.36
CA LEU A 145 10.84 -15.37 -9.94
C LEU A 145 9.70 -15.98 -9.13
N MET A 146 8.46 -15.78 -9.58
CA MET A 146 7.29 -16.32 -8.91
C MET A 146 7.29 -17.85 -8.86
N HIS A 147 7.70 -18.51 -9.95
CA HIS A 147 7.84 -19.96 -9.96
C HIS A 147 8.82 -20.45 -8.88
N GLU A 148 9.98 -19.80 -8.73
CA GLU A 148 10.96 -20.15 -7.71
C GLU A 148 10.48 -19.87 -6.29
N LEU A 149 9.81 -18.73 -6.06
CA LEU A 149 9.24 -18.37 -4.76
C LEU A 149 8.19 -19.39 -4.31
N CYS A 150 7.25 -19.75 -5.19
CA CYS A 150 6.23 -20.76 -4.92
C CYS A 150 6.84 -22.15 -4.68
N ALA A 151 7.89 -22.51 -5.43
CA ALA A 151 8.59 -23.79 -5.26
C ALA A 151 9.47 -23.86 -4.00
N SER A 152 9.79 -22.72 -3.38
CA SER A 152 10.70 -22.66 -2.22
C SER A 152 10.11 -23.25 -0.92
N GLY A 153 8.79 -23.34 -0.83
CA GLY A 153 8.05 -23.78 0.36
C GLY A 153 8.05 -22.77 1.52
N HIS A 154 8.57 -21.56 1.31
CA HIS A 154 8.47 -20.46 2.27
C HIS A 154 7.15 -19.72 2.13
N SER A 155 6.68 -19.16 3.24
CA SER A 155 5.47 -18.35 3.25
C SER A 155 5.74 -16.96 2.70
N GLY A 156 4.85 -16.44 1.86
CA GLY A 156 5.01 -15.10 1.33
C GLY A 156 3.72 -14.45 0.92
N VAL A 157 3.79 -13.15 0.64
CA VAL A 157 2.66 -12.37 0.14
C VAL A 157 3.09 -11.48 -1.02
N VAL A 158 2.28 -11.41 -2.07
CA VAL A 158 2.44 -10.47 -3.18
C VAL A 158 1.38 -9.37 -3.07
N ILE A 159 1.82 -8.12 -2.99
CA ILE A 159 0.98 -6.93 -3.05
C ILE A 159 1.02 -6.43 -4.50
N ASP A 160 0.02 -6.78 -5.30
CA ASP A 160 -0.07 -6.48 -6.73
C ASP A 160 -0.81 -5.16 -6.96
N LEU A 161 -0.05 -4.08 -7.13
CA LEU A 161 -0.54 -2.72 -7.43
C LEU A 161 -0.59 -2.41 -8.94
N VAL A 162 -0.35 -3.39 -9.81
CA VAL A 162 -0.38 -3.22 -11.27
C VAL A 162 -1.83 -3.01 -11.74
N GLU A 163 -2.05 -2.09 -12.69
CA GLU A 163 -3.40 -1.58 -13.02
C GLU A 163 -4.37 -2.67 -13.50
N ASP A 164 -3.92 -3.57 -14.39
CA ASP A 164 -4.77 -4.64 -14.94
C ASP A 164 -4.99 -5.80 -13.93
N GLY A 165 -4.26 -5.79 -12.82
CA GLY A 165 -4.23 -6.85 -11.81
C GLY A 165 -3.93 -8.23 -12.41
N ASN A 166 -4.07 -9.27 -11.58
CA ASN A 166 -3.88 -10.68 -11.99
C ASN A 166 -2.47 -11.05 -12.48
N HIS A 167 -1.45 -10.31 -12.08
CA HIS A 167 -0.04 -10.69 -12.36
C HIS A 167 0.46 -11.77 -11.39
N PHE A 168 -0.43 -12.19 -10.48
CA PHE A 168 -0.20 -13.22 -9.50
C PHE A 168 -1.40 -14.17 -9.39
N SER A 169 -1.10 -15.46 -9.21
CA SER A 169 -2.06 -16.47 -8.79
C SER A 169 -1.54 -17.13 -7.52
N ALA A 170 -2.38 -17.18 -6.48
CA ALA A 170 -2.01 -17.80 -5.21
C ALA A 170 -1.66 -19.27 -5.41
N ASP A 171 -0.47 -19.66 -4.97
CA ASP A 171 0.01 -21.04 -5.06
C ASP A 171 0.84 -21.41 -3.83
N GLY A 172 0.59 -22.61 -3.32
CA GLY A 172 1.26 -23.16 -2.15
C GLY A 172 1.17 -22.25 -0.91
N CYS A 173 2.34 -21.77 -0.46
CA CYS A 173 2.48 -20.94 0.74
C CYS A 173 2.52 -19.43 0.43
N VAL A 174 2.32 -19.03 -0.82
CA VAL A 174 2.35 -17.63 -1.25
C VAL A 174 0.91 -17.15 -1.49
N SER A 175 0.52 -16.10 -0.77
CA SER A 175 -0.77 -15.41 -0.94
C SER A 175 -0.60 -14.13 -1.75
N GLY A 176 -1.72 -13.50 -2.11
CA GLY A 176 -1.69 -12.25 -2.85
C GLY A 176 -2.80 -11.31 -2.41
N TYR A 177 -2.53 -10.02 -2.57
CA TYR A 177 -3.46 -8.93 -2.37
C TYR A 177 -3.38 -8.01 -3.59
N CYS A 178 -4.53 -7.72 -4.20
CA CYS A 178 -4.63 -6.80 -5.33
C CYS A 178 -5.70 -5.75 -4.99
N PRO A 179 -5.32 -4.53 -4.56
CA PRO A 179 -6.29 -3.50 -4.24
C PRO A 179 -7.01 -3.03 -5.50
N LYS A 180 -8.31 -2.74 -5.34
CA LYS A 180 -9.15 -2.20 -6.41
C LYS A 180 -9.83 -0.92 -5.93
N LEU A 181 -9.14 0.21 -6.11
CA LEU A 181 -9.69 1.55 -5.97
C LEU A 181 -9.60 2.28 -7.31
N SER A 182 -10.66 2.99 -7.68
CA SER A 182 -10.66 3.84 -8.86
C SER A 182 -9.58 4.92 -8.76
N ARG A 183 -9.04 5.34 -9.92
CA ARG A 183 -8.20 6.55 -10.01
C ARG A 183 -9.04 7.83 -10.02
N THR A 184 -10.11 7.84 -9.24
CA THR A 184 -10.99 8.99 -9.07
C THR A 184 -11.26 9.21 -7.59
N ALA A 185 -11.28 10.47 -7.17
CA ALA A 185 -11.64 10.86 -5.82
C ALA A 185 -12.48 12.13 -5.84
N VAL A 186 -13.38 12.26 -4.88
CA VAL A 186 -14.12 13.52 -4.68
C VAL A 186 -13.56 14.27 -3.48
N VAL A 187 -13.60 15.59 -3.52
CA VAL A 187 -13.11 16.47 -2.46
C VAL A 187 -14.22 17.44 -2.07
N TRP A 188 -14.54 17.52 -0.79
CA TRP A 188 -15.41 18.57 -0.26
C TRP A 188 -14.58 19.71 0.30
N MET A 189 -14.81 20.92 -0.19
CA MET A 189 -14.17 22.15 0.27
C MET A 189 -15.19 23.00 1.04
N ASP A 190 -14.93 23.20 2.33
CA ASP A 190 -15.66 24.15 3.18
C ASP A 190 -14.75 25.32 3.55
N GLU A 191 -15.30 26.52 3.78
CA GLU A 191 -14.54 27.74 4.11
C GLU A 191 -13.66 27.58 5.36
N GLY A 192 -14.04 26.68 6.29
CA GLY A 192 -13.30 26.42 7.53
C GLY A 192 -12.38 25.19 7.53
N HIS A 193 -12.49 24.30 6.54
CA HIS A 193 -11.79 23.00 6.51
C HIS A 193 -11.29 22.71 5.10
N LEU A 194 -10.25 23.44 4.69
CA LEU A 194 -9.72 23.38 3.34
C LEU A 194 -8.75 22.21 3.20
N VAL A 195 -9.01 21.37 2.20
CA VAL A 195 -8.10 20.32 1.74
C VAL A 195 -7.03 20.97 0.87
N ASP A 196 -5.76 20.64 1.13
CA ASP A 196 -4.64 21.17 0.33
C ASP A 196 -4.55 20.47 -1.03
N LEU A 197 -5.04 21.15 -2.08
CA LEU A 197 -5.07 20.61 -3.44
C LEU A 197 -3.68 20.46 -4.07
N ASP A 198 -2.69 21.26 -3.65
CA ASP A 198 -1.31 21.12 -4.14
C ASP A 198 -0.64 19.90 -3.53
N VAL A 199 -0.94 19.60 -2.26
CA VAL A 199 -0.52 18.34 -1.62
C VAL A 199 -1.17 17.14 -2.30
N LEU A 200 -2.48 17.19 -2.61
CA LEU A 200 -3.15 16.13 -3.35
C LEU A 200 -2.54 15.88 -4.72
N ALA A 201 -2.25 16.95 -5.47
CA ALA A 201 -1.62 16.86 -6.79
C ALA A 201 -0.24 16.19 -6.73
N PHE A 202 0.50 16.45 -5.65
CA PHE A 202 1.80 15.80 -5.42
C PHE A 202 1.67 14.35 -4.97
N ALA A 203 0.80 14.06 -4.00
CA ALA A 203 0.63 12.74 -3.43
C ALA A 203 0.00 11.76 -4.42
N HIS A 204 -0.93 12.23 -5.25
CA HIS A 204 -1.78 11.43 -6.13
C HIS A 204 -1.84 12.02 -7.56
N PRO A 205 -0.69 12.08 -8.26
CA PRO A 205 -0.58 12.80 -9.54
C PRO A 205 -1.43 12.22 -10.68
N ASP A 206 -1.82 10.95 -10.57
CA ASP A 206 -2.60 10.21 -11.56
C ASP A 206 -4.07 9.97 -11.13
N VAL A 207 -4.53 10.58 -10.04
CA VAL A 207 -5.93 10.53 -9.60
C VAL A 207 -6.70 11.71 -10.16
N ALA A 208 -7.87 11.47 -10.76
CA ALA A 208 -8.78 12.54 -11.17
C ALA A 208 -9.65 12.97 -9.98
N PHE A 209 -9.59 14.26 -9.65
CA PHE A 209 -10.29 14.87 -8.53
C PHE A 209 -11.50 15.69 -8.99
N THR A 210 -12.66 15.41 -8.41
CA THR A 210 -13.84 16.29 -8.52
C THR A 210 -14.04 17.05 -7.22
N VAL A 211 -13.91 18.36 -7.28
CA VAL A 211 -13.99 19.26 -6.12
C VAL A 211 -15.37 19.86 -6.01
N TYR A 212 -15.99 19.72 -4.84
CA TYR A 212 -17.31 20.23 -4.50
C TYR A 212 -17.26 21.24 -3.35
N GLY A 213 -18.35 21.97 -3.15
CA GLY A 213 -18.51 22.94 -2.07
C GLY A 213 -18.10 24.34 -2.50
N ALA A 214 -17.17 24.96 -1.78
CA ALA A 214 -16.71 26.32 -2.10
C ALA A 214 -16.11 26.41 -3.52
N ASN A 215 -16.56 27.38 -4.30
CA ASN A 215 -16.04 27.65 -5.64
C ASN A 215 -14.71 28.42 -5.55
N LEU A 216 -13.62 27.66 -5.37
CA LEU A 216 -12.26 28.17 -5.26
C LEU A 216 -11.47 27.93 -6.56
N PRO A 217 -10.45 28.74 -6.86
CA PRO A 217 -9.55 28.47 -7.97
C PRO A 217 -8.90 27.08 -7.84
N LEU A 218 -9.13 26.22 -8.83
CA LEU A 218 -8.55 24.88 -8.86
C LEU A 218 -7.15 24.89 -9.50
N PRO A 219 -6.21 24.07 -9.01
CA PRO A 219 -4.97 23.80 -9.72
C PRO A 219 -5.26 23.26 -11.13
N LYS A 220 -4.40 23.58 -12.10
CA LYS A 220 -4.50 22.98 -13.44
C LYS A 220 -4.18 21.48 -13.37
N GLY A 221 -4.79 20.70 -14.26
CA GLY A 221 -4.46 19.29 -14.44
C GLY A 221 -5.64 18.40 -14.09
N ASN A 222 -5.48 17.58 -13.06
CA ASN A 222 -6.38 16.50 -12.67
C ASN A 222 -7.57 16.94 -11.79
N PHE A 223 -7.89 18.24 -11.70
CA PHE A 223 -8.98 18.77 -10.88
C PHE A 223 -10.10 19.35 -11.73
N VAL A 224 -11.35 19.03 -11.39
CA VAL A 224 -12.56 19.62 -11.98
C VAL A 224 -13.55 20.06 -10.90
N TYR A 225 -14.32 21.11 -11.15
CA TYR A 225 -15.35 21.58 -10.22
C TYR A 225 -16.67 20.82 -10.46
N GLY A 226 -17.20 20.20 -9.41
CA GLY A 226 -18.40 19.36 -9.44
C GLY A 226 -19.69 20.05 -8.97
N GLY A 227 -19.59 21.25 -8.39
CA GLY A 227 -20.74 22.00 -7.86
C GLY A 227 -20.66 22.25 -6.35
N ASP A 228 -21.64 22.96 -5.80
CA ASP A 228 -21.67 23.43 -4.40
C ASP A 228 -22.58 22.60 -3.47
N ASN A 229 -23.16 21.51 -3.98
CA ASN A 229 -24.18 20.73 -3.29
C ASN A 229 -23.61 19.46 -2.65
N VAL A 230 -23.83 19.28 -1.34
CA VAL A 230 -23.43 18.09 -0.57
C VAL A 230 -23.99 16.80 -1.18
N GLN A 231 -25.23 16.81 -1.67
CA GLN A 231 -25.84 15.64 -2.28
C GLN A 231 -25.09 15.24 -3.57
N MET A 232 -24.68 16.21 -4.39
CA MET A 232 -23.88 15.94 -5.59
C MET A 232 -22.49 15.42 -5.24
N PHE A 233 -21.90 15.90 -4.14
CA PHE A 233 -20.65 15.36 -3.61
C PHE A 233 -20.79 13.89 -3.22
N LEU A 234 -21.82 13.55 -2.42
CA LEU A 234 -22.06 12.17 -1.96
C LEU A 234 -22.37 11.23 -3.14
N GLU A 235 -23.13 11.68 -4.12
CA GLU A 235 -23.44 10.92 -5.35
C GLU A 235 -22.22 10.75 -6.26
N GLY A 236 -21.24 11.65 -6.19
CA GLY A 236 -19.99 11.57 -6.95
C GLY A 236 -18.97 10.59 -6.37
N ILE A 237 -19.18 10.08 -5.14
CA ILE A 237 -18.28 9.12 -4.49
C ILE A 237 -18.32 7.79 -5.24
N VAL A 238 -17.16 7.36 -5.75
CA VAL A 238 -16.96 6.00 -6.29
C VAL A 238 -16.28 5.12 -5.25
N ASP A 239 -15.04 5.47 -4.87
CA ASP A 239 -14.24 4.70 -3.92
C ASP A 239 -13.60 5.59 -2.84
N VAL A 240 -13.20 6.82 -3.19
CA VAL A 240 -12.40 7.68 -2.31
C VAL A 240 -13.02 9.06 -2.19
N ALA A 241 -13.10 9.57 -0.96
CA ALA A 241 -13.58 10.91 -0.65
C ALA A 241 -12.64 11.63 0.32
N TYR A 242 -12.37 12.91 0.05
CA TYR A 242 -11.78 13.83 1.01
C TYR A 242 -12.90 14.69 1.59
N ALA A 243 -13.18 14.54 2.88
CA ALA A 243 -14.36 15.12 3.52
C ALA A 243 -14.06 15.59 4.96
N PRO A 244 -14.66 16.70 5.42
CA PRO A 244 -14.60 17.08 6.82
C PRO A 244 -15.31 16.04 7.70
N VAL A 245 -15.00 16.04 9.00
CA VAL A 245 -15.56 15.10 10.00
C VAL A 245 -17.10 15.08 9.99
N SER A 246 -17.73 16.23 9.72
CA SER A 246 -19.20 16.35 9.65
C SER A 246 -19.84 15.56 8.52
N LEU A 247 -19.10 15.21 7.47
CA LEU A 247 -19.57 14.44 6.31
C LEU A 247 -19.00 13.01 6.26
N THR A 248 -18.10 12.65 7.18
CA THR A 248 -17.41 11.35 7.15
C THR A 248 -18.36 10.16 7.21
N GLU A 249 -19.34 10.16 8.12
CA GLU A 249 -20.28 9.04 8.26
C GLU A 249 -21.15 8.84 7.02
N GLU A 250 -21.62 9.93 6.39
CA GLU A 250 -22.39 9.86 5.16
C GLU A 250 -21.54 9.43 3.97
N ALA A 251 -20.31 9.95 3.86
CA ALA A 251 -19.38 9.57 2.80
C ALA A 251 -18.99 8.09 2.88
N LEU A 252 -18.80 7.53 4.08
CA LEU A 252 -18.46 6.12 4.30
C LEU A 252 -19.56 5.13 3.85
N LYS A 253 -20.78 5.59 3.60
CA LYS A 253 -21.84 4.72 3.04
C LYS A 253 -21.56 4.30 1.61
N SER A 254 -20.77 5.09 0.88
CA SER A 254 -20.42 4.85 -0.53
C SER A 254 -18.91 4.70 -0.74
N ALA A 255 -18.09 5.43 0.01
CA ALA A 255 -16.63 5.37 -0.10
C ALA A 255 -16.06 4.13 0.61
N LYS A 256 -15.00 3.56 0.03
CA LYS A 256 -14.12 2.61 0.72
C LYS A 256 -13.08 3.32 1.58
N LEU A 257 -12.70 4.55 1.20
CA LEU A 257 -11.73 5.37 1.91
C LEU A 257 -12.23 6.81 2.04
N VAL A 258 -12.31 7.31 3.27
CA VAL A 258 -12.57 8.72 3.55
C VAL A 258 -11.39 9.33 4.30
N LEU A 259 -10.83 10.41 3.76
CA LEU A 259 -9.70 11.13 4.31
C LEU A 259 -10.14 12.54 4.73
N GLY A 260 -9.73 12.95 5.92
CA GLY A 260 -10.03 14.29 6.45
C GLY A 260 -9.02 15.35 5.98
N PRO A 261 -9.32 16.64 6.21
CA PRO A 261 -8.32 17.71 6.09
C PRO A 261 -7.06 17.39 6.89
N GLY A 262 -5.88 17.65 6.31
CA GLY A 262 -4.58 17.31 6.89
C GLY A 262 -4.13 15.85 6.66
N GLN A 263 -4.86 15.09 5.84
CA GLN A 263 -4.54 13.71 5.42
C GLN A 263 -4.31 13.61 3.89
N GLU A 264 -4.04 14.72 3.21
CA GLU A 264 -3.88 14.80 1.76
C GLU A 264 -2.68 14.01 1.23
N GLU A 265 -1.68 13.79 2.07
CA GLU A 265 -0.50 12.98 1.78
C GLU A 265 -0.67 11.50 2.13
N CYS A 266 -1.80 11.13 2.73
CA CYS A 266 -2.01 9.79 3.25
C CYS A 266 -2.78 8.92 2.29
N TRP A 267 -2.46 7.63 2.34
CA TRP A 267 -3.25 6.61 1.70
C TRP A 267 -3.24 5.36 2.55
N VAL A 268 -4.35 4.63 2.56
CA VAL A 268 -4.41 3.27 3.08
C VAL A 268 -5.17 2.44 2.06
N TRP A 269 -4.78 1.18 1.89
CA TRP A 269 -5.56 0.22 1.14
C TRP A 269 -6.55 -0.42 2.12
N PRO A 270 -7.87 -0.10 2.08
CA PRO A 270 -8.79 -0.42 3.17
C PRO A 270 -8.86 -1.90 3.51
N ASP A 271 -8.76 -2.75 2.48
CA ASP A 271 -8.79 -4.21 2.61
C ASP A 271 -7.40 -4.83 2.84
N LEU A 272 -6.33 -4.03 2.81
CA LEU A 272 -4.99 -4.52 3.15
C LEU A 272 -4.84 -4.49 4.67
N HIS A 273 -5.06 -5.63 5.29
CA HIS A 273 -4.87 -5.81 6.72
C HIS A 273 -3.52 -6.46 7.07
N SER A 274 -3.11 -6.30 8.32
CA SER A 274 -1.87 -6.88 8.87
C SER A 274 -1.76 -8.41 8.73
N GLU A 275 -2.91 -9.08 8.67
CA GLU A 275 -3.08 -10.52 8.53
C GLU A 275 -2.57 -11.04 7.17
N HIS A 276 -2.55 -10.19 6.14
CA HIS A 276 -1.94 -10.55 4.85
C HIS A 276 -0.44 -10.79 4.95
N PHE A 277 0.22 -10.16 5.93
CA PHE A 277 1.65 -10.29 6.19
C PHE A 277 1.95 -11.34 7.26
N GLN A 278 0.96 -12.17 7.63
CA GLN A 278 1.11 -13.19 8.65
C GLN A 278 0.79 -14.59 8.14
N LEU A 279 1.60 -15.54 8.59
CA LEU A 279 1.31 -16.96 8.46
C LEU A 279 0.49 -17.44 9.65
N HIS A 280 -0.78 -17.72 9.41
CA HIS A 280 -1.69 -18.27 10.41
C HIS A 280 -1.70 -19.80 10.37
N ARG A 281 -1.61 -20.43 11.55
CA ARG A 281 -1.78 -21.88 11.73
C ARG A 281 -2.75 -22.14 12.86
N THR A 282 -3.70 -23.05 12.63
CA THR A 282 -4.72 -23.40 13.62
C THR A 282 -4.77 -24.91 13.81
N ALA A 283 -4.72 -25.33 15.08
CA ALA A 283 -5.04 -26.69 15.49
C ALA A 283 -6.41 -26.71 16.15
N LEU A 284 -7.25 -27.67 15.79
CA LEU A 284 -8.50 -27.98 16.47
C LEU A 284 -8.39 -29.39 17.04
N THR A 285 -8.55 -29.52 18.35
CA THR A 285 -8.45 -30.81 19.03
C THR A 285 -9.62 -30.99 19.98
N LEU A 286 -10.16 -32.20 20.07
CA LEU A 286 -10.91 -32.58 21.28
C LEU A 286 -9.88 -32.62 22.43
N GLY A 287 -10.22 -32.14 23.62
CA GLY A 287 -9.29 -32.18 24.76
C GLY A 287 -8.70 -33.58 24.94
N ALA A 288 -7.43 -33.64 25.39
CA ALA A 288 -6.80 -34.90 25.75
C ALA A 288 -7.60 -35.65 26.82
#